data_AF-J3KSQ5-F1
#
_entry.id   AF-J3KSQ5-F1
#
_cell.length_a   1.000
_cell.length_b   1.000
_cell.length_c   1.000
_cell.angle_alpha   90.00
_cell.angle_beta   90.00
_cell.angle_gamma   90.00
#
_symmetry.space_group_name_H-M   'P 1'
#
loop_
_entity.id
_entity.type
_entity.pdbx_description
1 polymer ?
#
loop_
_entity_poly.entity_id
_entity_poly.type
_entity_poly.pdbx_seq_one_letter_code
_entity_poly.pdbx_strand_id
1 'polypeptide(L)'
;MGQGWATAGLPSLLFLLLCYGHPLLVPSQEASQQVTVTHGTSSQATTSSQTTTHQATAHQTSAQSPNLVTDEAEASKFVEEYDRTSQVVWNEYAEANWNYNTNITTETSKILLQKNMQIANHTLKYGTQARKFDVNQLQNTTIKRIIKKVQDLERAALPAQELEEYNKILLDMETTYSVATVCHPNGSCLQLEPALKFSELPLQAEVS
;
A
#
# COMPACT_ATOMS: atom_id res chain seq x y z
N MET A 1 14.03 45.15 3.79
CA MET A 1 13.79 44.84 5.22
C MET A 1 12.28 44.75 5.40
N GLY A 2 11.62 43.64 5.71
CA GLY A 2 11.99 42.25 5.85
C GLY A 2 10.77 41.41 5.47
N GLN A 3 11.00 40.27 4.84
CA GLN A 3 9.94 39.30 4.51
C GLN A 3 9.59 38.51 5.76
N GLY A 4 8.30 38.49 6.12
CA GLY A 4 7.78 37.58 7.13
C GLY A 4 7.55 36.21 6.49
N TRP A 5 8.35 35.22 6.87
CA TRP A 5 8.06 33.83 6.57
C TRP A 5 6.99 33.33 7.53
N ALA A 6 5.82 32.98 6.98
CA ALA A 6 4.87 32.13 7.66
C ALA A 6 5.56 30.79 7.93
N THR A 7 5.70 30.42 9.20
CA THR A 7 6.16 29.11 9.61
C THR A 7 5.20 28.07 9.04
N ALA A 8 5.66 27.29 8.07
CA ALA A 8 4.97 26.13 7.57
C ALA A 8 4.67 25.20 8.75
N GLY A 9 3.38 24.97 9.02
CA GLY A 9 2.95 23.86 9.87
C GLY A 9 3.58 22.57 9.35
N LEU A 10 4.02 21.70 10.26
CA LEU A 10 4.60 20.42 9.91
C LEU A 10 3.72 19.73 8.86
N PRO A 11 4.28 19.22 7.75
CA PRO A 11 3.52 18.37 6.85
C PRO A 11 3.12 17.14 7.68
N SER A 12 1.80 16.88 7.76
CA SER A 12 1.26 15.64 8.31
C SER A 12 2.12 14.48 7.81
N LEU A 13 2.54 13.58 8.71
CA LEU A 13 3.45 12.46 8.42
C LEU A 13 2.99 11.64 7.19
N LEU A 14 1.70 11.71 6.83
CA LEU A 14 1.17 11.07 5.63
C LEU A 14 1.44 11.80 4.30
N PHE A 15 1.65 13.12 4.27
CA PHE A 15 2.06 13.79 3.02
C PHE A 15 3.42 13.26 2.56
N LEU A 16 4.29 12.89 3.50
CA LEU A 16 5.55 12.22 3.20
C LEU A 16 5.35 10.74 2.84
N LEU A 17 4.45 10.01 3.51
CA LEU A 17 4.20 8.58 3.22
C LEU A 17 3.43 8.34 1.92
N LEU A 18 2.56 9.25 1.49
CA LEU A 18 1.78 9.12 0.25
C LEU A 18 2.52 9.68 -0.98
N CYS A 19 3.36 10.71 -0.82
CA CYS A 19 4.16 11.25 -1.93
C CYS A 19 5.47 10.49 -2.15
N TYR A 20 6.02 9.84 -1.11
CA TYR A 20 7.22 9.01 -1.23
C TYR A 20 6.86 7.56 -0.93
N GLY A 21 6.48 6.82 -1.97
CA GLY A 21 6.44 5.36 -1.94
C GLY A 21 7.83 4.80 -1.64
N HIS A 22 8.16 4.69 -0.34
CA HIS A 22 9.31 3.97 0.16
C HIS A 22 8.87 2.57 0.56
N PRO A 23 9.38 1.51 -0.08
CA PRO A 23 9.12 0.16 0.37
C PRO A 23 9.91 -0.04 1.66
N LEU A 24 9.21 -0.19 2.80
CA LEU A 24 9.84 -0.72 4.01
C LEU A 24 10.22 -2.17 3.73
N LEU A 25 11.51 -2.38 3.52
CA LEU A 25 12.14 -3.69 3.35
C LEU A 25 12.11 -4.40 4.71
N VAL A 26 11.19 -5.35 4.89
CA VAL A 26 11.23 -6.30 6.01
C VAL A 26 12.25 -7.39 5.65
N PRO A 27 13.31 -7.63 6.45
CA PRO A 27 14.20 -8.75 6.21
C PRO A 27 13.53 -10.03 6.71
N SER A 28 13.08 -10.89 5.79
CA SER A 28 12.75 -12.28 6.12
C SER A 28 14.04 -13.04 6.41
N GLN A 29 14.23 -13.49 7.65
CA GLN A 29 15.18 -14.56 7.97
C GLN A 29 14.56 -15.89 7.53
N GLU A 30 15.15 -16.51 6.53
CA GLU A 30 14.82 -17.84 6.07
C GLU A 30 15.61 -18.87 6.89
N ALA A 31 14.99 -19.44 7.93
CA ALA A 31 15.55 -20.56 8.66
C ALA A 31 15.21 -21.86 7.90
N SER A 32 16.17 -22.37 7.13
CA SER A 32 16.12 -23.72 6.55
C SER A 32 16.10 -24.78 7.65
N GLN A 33 14.99 -25.50 7.78
CA GLN A 33 14.96 -26.78 8.50
C GLN A 33 14.90 -27.91 7.47
N GLN A 34 16.03 -28.59 7.29
CA GLN A 34 16.10 -29.89 6.62
C GLN A 34 15.43 -30.95 7.49
N VAL A 35 14.31 -31.50 7.04
CA VAL A 35 13.76 -32.74 7.60
C VAL A 35 14.43 -33.91 6.92
N THR A 36 15.30 -34.59 7.65
CA THR A 36 15.98 -35.83 7.25
C THR A 36 14.99 -37.00 7.40
N VAL A 37 14.64 -37.64 6.28
CA VAL A 37 13.85 -38.88 6.26
C VAL A 37 14.75 -40.03 6.73
N THR A 38 14.42 -40.65 7.87
CA THR A 38 15.03 -41.90 8.32
C THR A 38 14.10 -43.08 8.04
N HIS A 39 14.67 -44.11 7.42
CA HIS A 39 14.05 -45.36 7.02
C HIS A 39 13.67 -46.21 8.24
N GLY A 40 12.44 -46.74 8.27
CA GLY A 40 11.99 -47.76 9.23
C GLY A 40 11.29 -48.91 8.50
N THR A 41 11.87 -50.09 8.58
CA THR A 41 11.44 -51.37 7.95
C THR A 41 10.59 -52.21 8.92
N SER A 42 9.69 -53.06 8.37
CA SER A 42 9.02 -54.26 8.95
C SER A 42 7.48 -54.10 9.05
N SER A 43 6.57 -54.98 8.62
CA SER A 43 6.63 -56.31 7.97
C SER A 43 5.28 -56.66 7.30
N GLN A 44 5.38 -57.38 6.18
CA GLN A 44 4.53 -58.46 5.62
C GLN A 44 3.00 -58.50 5.83
N ALA A 45 2.28 -58.57 4.70
CA ALA A 45 1.28 -59.61 4.42
C ALA A 45 1.13 -59.83 2.91
N THR A 46 1.22 -61.09 2.49
CA THR A 46 1.13 -61.61 1.11
C THR A 46 -0.32 -61.92 0.75
N THR A 47 -0.82 -61.52 -0.44
CA THR A 47 -1.80 -62.31 -1.23
C THR A 47 -1.78 -61.91 -2.71
N SER A 48 -1.26 -62.83 -3.52
CA SER A 48 -1.62 -63.26 -4.89
C SER A 48 -2.30 -62.30 -5.90
N SER A 49 -1.58 -62.13 -7.02
CA SER A 49 -2.05 -62.27 -8.43
C SER A 49 -3.04 -61.26 -9.03
N GLN A 50 -2.56 -60.41 -9.94
CA GLN A 50 -2.92 -60.45 -11.38
C GLN A 50 -2.20 -59.33 -12.16
N THR A 51 -1.63 -59.73 -13.30
CA THR A 51 -1.01 -58.89 -14.32
C THR A 51 -2.08 -58.23 -15.17
N THR A 52 -2.17 -56.91 -15.16
CA THR A 52 -2.80 -56.16 -16.26
C THR A 52 -1.98 -54.91 -16.57
N THR A 53 -1.43 -54.92 -17.78
CA THR A 53 -0.68 -53.86 -18.43
C THR A 53 -1.57 -52.64 -18.66
N HIS A 54 -1.30 -51.54 -17.95
CA HIS A 54 -1.78 -50.22 -18.36
C HIS A 54 -0.62 -49.23 -18.35
N GLN A 55 -0.22 -48.82 -19.57
CA GLN A 55 0.67 -47.70 -19.81
C GLN A 55 0.13 -46.45 -19.10
N ALA A 56 0.86 -46.01 -18.06
CA ALA A 56 0.68 -44.68 -17.50
C ALA A 56 1.42 -43.68 -18.40
N THR A 57 0.72 -43.20 -19.42
CA THR A 57 1.14 -42.01 -20.17
C THR A 57 1.12 -40.84 -19.19
N ALA A 58 2.29 -40.30 -18.89
CA ALA A 58 2.44 -39.09 -18.10
C ALA A 58 1.69 -37.94 -18.79
N HIS A 59 0.54 -37.54 -18.26
CA HIS A 59 0.00 -36.22 -18.53
C HIS A 59 0.83 -35.22 -17.73
N GLN A 60 1.91 -34.74 -18.36
CA GLN A 60 2.48 -33.44 -18.03
C GLN A 60 1.41 -32.40 -18.35
N THR A 61 0.67 -31.98 -17.32
CA THR A 61 -0.09 -30.73 -17.40
C THR A 61 0.95 -29.62 -17.44
N SER A 62 1.33 -29.20 -18.64
CA SER A 62 2.05 -27.96 -18.84
C SER A 62 1.17 -26.85 -18.26
N ALA A 63 1.65 -26.21 -17.19
CA ALA A 63 1.10 -24.94 -16.76
C ALA A 63 1.24 -23.99 -17.96
N GLN A 64 0.12 -23.72 -18.64
CA GLN A 64 0.07 -22.74 -19.71
C GLN A 64 0.57 -21.42 -19.13
N SER A 65 1.73 -20.96 -19.61
CA SER A 65 2.17 -19.60 -19.38
C SER A 65 1.03 -18.68 -19.84
N PRO A 66 0.58 -17.72 -19.00
CA PRO A 66 -0.37 -16.72 -19.48
C PRO A 66 0.24 -16.07 -20.72
N ASN A 67 -0.56 -15.90 -21.78
CA ASN A 67 -0.16 -15.12 -22.95
C ASN A 67 -0.04 -13.66 -22.49
N LEU A 68 1.15 -13.27 -22.03
CA LEU A 68 1.46 -11.92 -21.60
C LEU A 68 1.74 -11.05 -22.84
N VAL A 69 1.34 -9.79 -22.75
CA VAL A 69 1.55 -8.78 -23.80
C VAL A 69 3.01 -8.33 -23.80
N THR A 70 3.64 -8.35 -24.96
CA THR A 70 5.04 -7.91 -25.17
C THR A 70 5.16 -6.76 -26.18
N ASP A 71 4.03 -6.28 -26.73
CA ASP A 71 4.01 -5.23 -27.75
C ASP A 71 4.31 -3.85 -27.14
N GLU A 72 5.30 -3.16 -27.69
CA GLU A 72 5.77 -1.86 -27.20
C GLU A 72 4.78 -0.73 -27.49
N ALA A 73 4.08 -0.77 -28.62
CA ALA A 73 3.10 0.27 -28.96
C ALA A 73 1.89 0.19 -28.02
N GLU A 74 1.44 -1.02 -27.69
CA GLU A 74 0.40 -1.26 -26.69
C GLU A 74 0.86 -0.83 -25.29
N ALA A 75 2.10 -1.12 -24.91
CA ALA A 75 2.68 -0.69 -23.64
C ALA A 75 2.77 0.85 -23.53
N SER A 76 3.19 1.54 -24.61
CA SER A 76 3.22 3.02 -24.67
C SER A 76 1.83 3.60 -24.50
N LYS A 77 0.85 3.11 -25.27
CA LYS A 77 -0.54 3.56 -25.19
C LYS A 77 -1.15 3.34 -23.80
N PHE A 78 -0.83 2.21 -23.17
CA PHE A 78 -1.26 1.93 -21.80
C PHE A 78 -0.70 2.98 -20.82
N VAL A 79 0.60 3.28 -20.90
CA VAL A 79 1.25 4.27 -20.02
C VAL A 79 0.67 5.67 -20.22
N GLU A 80 0.42 6.10 -21.46
CA GLU A 80 -0.19 7.40 -21.77
C GLU A 80 -1.60 7.53 -21.19
N GLU A 81 -2.43 6.49 -21.34
CA GLU A 81 -3.79 6.48 -20.80
C GLU A 81 -3.80 6.41 -19.26
N TYR A 82 -2.87 5.63 -18.68
CA TYR A 82 -2.67 5.60 -17.23
C TYR A 82 -2.29 6.97 -16.70
N ASP A 83 -1.31 7.65 -17.29
CA ASP A 83 -0.84 8.96 -16.85
C ASP A 83 -1.97 10.00 -16.88
N ARG A 84 -2.65 10.13 -18.02
CA ARG A 84 -3.75 11.09 -18.21
C ARG A 84 -4.86 10.93 -17.18
N THR A 85 -5.26 9.69 -16.90
CA THR A 85 -6.35 9.40 -15.96
C THR A 85 -5.89 9.47 -14.50
N SER A 86 -4.63 9.11 -14.23
CA SER A 86 -4.03 9.21 -12.89
C SER A 86 -3.97 10.66 -12.44
N GLN A 87 -3.53 11.58 -13.30
CA GLN A 87 -3.46 13.00 -12.95
C GLN A 87 -4.79 13.55 -12.42
N VAL A 88 -5.91 13.16 -13.05
CA VAL A 88 -7.25 13.59 -12.64
C VAL A 88 -7.63 12.99 -11.28
N VAL A 89 -7.60 11.66 -11.14
CA VAL A 89 -8.06 11.00 -9.91
C VAL A 89 -7.15 11.32 -8.70
N TRP A 90 -5.84 11.46 -8.92
CA TRP A 90 -4.90 11.83 -7.88
C TRP A 90 -5.07 13.28 -7.44
N ASN A 91 -5.38 14.20 -8.36
CA ASN A 91 -5.67 15.58 -8.01
C ASN A 91 -6.92 15.69 -7.14
N GLU A 92 -8.02 15.04 -7.54
CA GLU A 92 -9.26 15.03 -6.75
C GLU A 92 -9.08 14.38 -5.37
N TYR A 93 -8.28 13.30 -5.30
CA TYR A 93 -7.93 12.67 -4.03
C TYR A 93 -7.10 13.59 -3.14
N ALA A 94 -6.07 14.21 -3.70
CA ALA A 94 -5.19 15.13 -2.96
C ALA A 94 -5.96 16.33 -2.41
N GLU A 95 -6.91 16.88 -3.17
CA GLU A 95 -7.78 17.96 -2.73
C GLU A 95 -8.67 17.52 -1.56
N ALA A 96 -9.33 16.37 -1.66
CA ALA A 96 -10.13 15.84 -0.54
C ALA A 96 -9.28 15.56 0.71
N ASN A 97 -8.07 15.03 0.52
CA ASN A 97 -7.14 14.77 1.60
C ASN A 97 -6.68 16.07 2.28
N TRP A 98 -6.36 17.09 1.48
CA TRP A 98 -6.02 18.42 1.97
C TRP A 98 -7.17 19.05 2.77
N ASN A 99 -8.39 18.98 2.24
CA ASN A 99 -9.58 19.52 2.89
C ASN A 99 -9.84 18.88 4.25
N TYR A 100 -9.65 17.56 4.38
CA TYR A 100 -9.74 16.88 5.68
C TYR A 100 -8.60 17.31 6.62
N ASN A 101 -7.35 17.28 6.15
CA ASN A 101 -6.17 17.61 6.98
C ASN A 101 -6.20 19.06 7.50
N THR A 102 -6.77 19.99 6.74
CA THR A 102 -6.87 21.40 7.13
C THR A 102 -8.19 21.77 7.79
N ASN A 103 -9.19 20.88 7.75
CA ASN A 103 -10.50 21.07 8.35
C ASN A 103 -11.15 19.72 8.68
N ILE A 104 -10.81 19.16 9.85
CA ILE A 104 -11.30 17.85 10.30
C ILE A 104 -12.77 17.98 10.72
N THR A 105 -13.66 17.41 9.90
CA THR A 105 -15.11 17.38 10.14
C THR A 105 -15.68 16.04 9.67
N THR A 106 -16.92 15.71 10.07
CA THR A 106 -17.61 14.52 9.56
C THR A 106 -17.77 14.54 8.04
N GLU A 107 -18.04 15.70 7.46
CA GLU A 107 -18.25 15.83 6.02
C GLU A 107 -16.95 15.65 5.24
N THR A 108 -15.87 16.34 5.63
CA THR A 108 -14.57 16.18 4.98
C THR A 108 -14.01 14.76 5.14
N SER A 109 -14.26 14.11 6.28
CA SER A 109 -13.94 12.70 6.52
C SER A 109 -14.66 11.77 5.54
N LYS A 110 -15.98 11.96 5.37
CA LYS A 110 -16.80 11.16 4.45
C LYS A 110 -16.36 11.33 3.00
N ILE A 111 -16.09 12.57 2.58
CA ILE A 111 -15.62 12.87 1.22
C ILE A 111 -14.26 12.20 0.97
N LEU A 112 -13.33 12.27 1.93
CA LEU A 112 -12.02 11.62 1.81
C LEU A 112 -12.15 10.10 1.71
N LEU A 113 -12.99 9.45 2.53
CA LEU A 113 -13.24 8.01 2.42
C LEU A 113 -13.82 7.63 1.06
N GLN A 114 -14.75 8.44 0.51
CA GLN A 114 -15.26 8.23 -0.83
C GLN A 114 -14.16 8.35 -1.90
N LYS A 115 -13.27 9.36 -1.80
CA LYS A 115 -12.16 9.52 -2.73
C LYS A 115 -11.11 8.41 -2.60
N ASN A 116 -10.88 7.87 -1.40
CA ASN A 116 -10.05 6.66 -1.20
C ASN A 116 -10.59 5.47 -2.02
N MET A 117 -11.90 5.27 -2.05
CA MET A 117 -12.50 4.20 -2.87
C MET A 117 -12.37 4.46 -4.37
N GLN A 118 -12.47 5.73 -4.81
CA GLN A 118 -12.29 6.09 -6.22
C GLN A 118 -10.87 5.85 -6.71
N ILE A 119 -9.85 6.29 -5.95
CA ILE A 119 -8.45 6.06 -6.32
C ILE A 119 -8.08 4.58 -6.22
N ALA A 120 -8.65 3.82 -5.28
CA ALA A 120 -8.45 2.37 -5.20
C ALA A 120 -9.04 1.63 -6.41
N ASN A 121 -10.23 2.02 -6.88
CA ASN A 121 -10.83 1.43 -8.09
C ASN A 121 -9.98 1.72 -9.34
N HIS A 122 -9.49 2.95 -9.49
CA HIS A 122 -8.56 3.30 -10.57
C HIS A 122 -7.28 2.45 -10.49
N THR A 123 -6.68 2.35 -9.30
CA THR A 123 -5.47 1.55 -9.04
C THR A 123 -5.70 0.07 -9.40
N LEU A 124 -6.80 -0.52 -8.93
CA LEU A 124 -7.16 -1.90 -9.23
C LEU A 124 -7.34 -2.14 -10.73
N LYS A 125 -8.06 -1.24 -11.43
CA LYS A 125 -8.28 -1.32 -12.88
C LYS A 125 -6.95 -1.30 -13.63
N TYR A 126 -6.13 -0.28 -13.41
CA TYR A 126 -4.89 -0.11 -14.19
C TYR A 126 -3.81 -1.08 -13.78
N GLY A 127 -3.67 -1.44 -12.51
CA GLY A 127 -2.70 -2.44 -12.09
C GLY A 127 -3.06 -3.87 -12.53
N THR A 128 -4.36 -4.21 -12.60
CA THR A 128 -4.79 -5.48 -13.20
C THR A 128 -4.47 -5.53 -14.70
N GLN A 129 -4.60 -4.40 -15.41
CA GLN A 129 -4.18 -4.30 -16.81
C GLN A 129 -2.66 -4.36 -16.95
N ALA A 130 -1.91 -3.67 -16.09
CA ALA A 130 -0.44 -3.67 -16.07
C ALA A 130 0.14 -5.08 -15.86
N ARG A 131 -0.53 -5.93 -15.06
CA ARG A 131 -0.13 -7.33 -14.80
C ARG A 131 -0.23 -8.24 -16.02
N LYS A 132 -0.86 -7.79 -17.11
CA LYS A 132 -0.93 -8.52 -18.38
C LYS A 132 0.32 -8.33 -19.25
N PHE A 133 1.17 -7.34 -18.96
CA PHE A 133 2.41 -7.10 -19.71
C PHE A 133 3.56 -7.94 -19.15
N ASP A 134 4.32 -8.61 -20.02
CA ASP A 134 5.62 -9.16 -19.65
C ASP A 134 6.67 -8.05 -19.69
N VAL A 135 6.84 -7.41 -18.53
CA VAL A 135 7.80 -6.33 -18.36
C VAL A 135 9.23 -6.71 -18.72
N ASN A 136 9.61 -8.00 -18.70
CA ASN A 136 10.98 -8.42 -19.02
C ASN A 136 11.29 -8.30 -20.52
N GLN A 137 10.26 -8.44 -21.36
CA GLN A 137 10.37 -8.40 -22.83
C GLN A 137 10.33 -6.98 -23.41
N LEU A 138 9.84 -6.01 -22.63
CA LEU A 138 9.86 -4.60 -23.02
C LEU A 138 11.30 -4.08 -23.10
N GLN A 139 11.65 -3.43 -24.19
CA GLN A 139 12.95 -2.80 -24.44
C GLN A 139 13.01 -1.39 -23.86
N ASN A 140 11.93 -0.60 -23.97
CA ASN A 140 11.89 0.75 -23.44
C ASN A 140 11.94 0.72 -21.91
N THR A 141 13.07 1.12 -21.35
CA THR A 141 13.33 1.04 -19.90
C THR A 141 12.43 1.94 -19.08
N THR A 142 11.99 3.08 -19.62
CA THR A 142 11.04 4.00 -18.96
C THR A 142 9.65 3.36 -18.88
N ILE A 143 9.13 2.85 -20.00
CA ILE A 143 7.83 2.17 -20.05
C ILE A 143 7.83 0.94 -19.13
N LYS A 144 8.89 0.12 -19.22
CA LYS A 144 9.13 -1.03 -18.32
C LYS A 144 9.03 -0.62 -16.85
N ARG A 145 9.72 0.45 -16.45
CA ARG A 145 9.72 0.94 -15.07
C ARG A 145 8.34 1.39 -14.61
N ILE A 146 7.61 2.11 -15.45
CA ILE A 146 6.26 2.60 -15.15
C ILE A 146 5.31 1.42 -14.98
N ILE A 147 5.22 0.51 -15.97
CA ILE A 147 4.34 -0.66 -15.90
C ILE A 147 4.66 -1.52 -14.69
N LYS A 148 5.94 -1.75 -14.39
CA LYS A 148 6.33 -2.51 -13.20
C LYS A 148 5.85 -1.84 -11.90
N LYS A 149 5.88 -0.51 -11.82
CA LYS A 149 5.35 0.24 -10.66
C LYS A 149 3.83 0.11 -10.56
N VAL A 150 3.12 0.20 -11.69
CA VAL A 150 1.64 0.13 -11.74
C VAL A 150 1.11 -1.29 -11.44
N GLN A 151 1.92 -2.34 -11.61
CA GLN A 151 1.56 -3.71 -11.23
C GLN A 151 1.35 -3.91 -9.71
N ASP A 152 1.95 -3.03 -8.89
CA ASP A 152 1.70 -2.99 -7.45
C ASP A 152 0.39 -2.26 -7.19
N LEU A 153 -0.55 -2.96 -6.56
CA LEU A 153 -1.88 -2.44 -6.25
C LEU A 153 -1.94 -1.80 -4.87
N GLU A 154 -0.89 -1.93 -4.05
CA GLU A 154 -0.88 -1.53 -2.65
C GLU A 154 -2.15 -2.06 -1.91
N ARG A 155 -2.81 -1.19 -1.12
CA ARG A 155 -4.05 -1.50 -0.41
C ARG A 155 -5.23 -1.84 -1.33
N ALA A 156 -5.21 -1.44 -2.60
CA ALA A 156 -6.28 -1.74 -3.55
C ALA A 156 -6.31 -3.23 -3.95
N ALA A 157 -5.31 -4.03 -3.52
CA ALA A 157 -5.36 -5.48 -3.61
C ALA A 157 -6.35 -6.13 -2.61
N LEU A 158 -6.75 -5.41 -1.56
CA LEU A 158 -7.66 -5.93 -0.53
C LEU A 158 -9.08 -6.12 -1.09
N PRO A 159 -9.84 -7.10 -0.59
CA PRO A 159 -11.29 -7.16 -0.78
C PRO A 159 -11.98 -5.85 -0.36
N ALA A 160 -13.10 -5.52 -1.00
CA ALA A 160 -13.77 -4.23 -0.81
C ALA A 160 -14.08 -3.89 0.66
N GLN A 161 -14.56 -4.87 1.44
CA GLN A 161 -14.87 -4.67 2.85
C GLN A 161 -13.62 -4.39 3.69
N GLU A 162 -12.54 -5.14 3.47
CA GLU A 162 -11.26 -4.95 4.17
C GLU A 162 -10.61 -3.62 3.77
N LEU A 163 -10.77 -3.19 2.51
CA LEU A 163 -10.30 -1.89 2.04
C LEU A 163 -11.04 -0.73 2.71
N GLU A 164 -12.36 -0.82 2.83
CA GLU A 164 -13.17 0.18 3.53
C GLU A 164 -12.77 0.27 5.01
N GLU A 165 -12.60 -0.88 5.67
CA GLU A 165 -12.14 -0.97 7.05
C GLU A 165 -10.74 -0.38 7.22
N TYR A 166 -9.79 -0.76 6.36
CA TYR A 166 -8.43 -0.24 6.38
C TYR A 166 -8.38 1.29 6.25
N ASN A 167 -9.12 1.85 5.29
CA ASN A 167 -9.17 3.29 5.09
C ASN A 167 -9.80 4.00 6.29
N LYS A 168 -10.83 3.40 6.89
CA LYS A 168 -11.45 3.93 8.11
C LYS A 168 -10.50 3.89 9.30
N ILE A 169 -9.76 2.80 9.50
CA ILE A 169 -8.78 2.67 10.59
C ILE A 169 -7.70 3.74 10.47
N LEU A 170 -7.14 3.96 9.27
CA LEU A 170 -6.14 5.02 9.06
C LEU A 170 -6.69 6.40 9.41
N LEU A 171 -7.89 6.73 8.94
CA LEU A 171 -8.52 8.02 9.21
C LEU A 171 -8.85 8.19 10.70
N ASP A 172 -9.34 7.14 11.36
CA ASP A 172 -9.67 7.15 12.78
C ASP A 172 -8.41 7.36 13.64
N MET A 173 -7.29 6.70 13.30
CA MET A 173 -6.00 6.91 13.96
C MET A 173 -5.46 8.33 13.75
N GLU A 174 -5.51 8.85 12.51
CA GLU A 174 -5.05 10.21 12.20
C GLU A 174 -5.89 11.26 12.93
N THR A 175 -7.22 11.09 12.94
CA THR A 175 -8.15 11.94 13.70
C THR A 175 -7.80 11.89 15.18
N THR A 176 -7.71 10.69 15.74
CA THR A 176 -7.49 10.48 17.17
C THR A 176 -6.21 11.17 17.62
N TYR A 177 -5.12 11.01 16.87
CA TYR A 177 -3.86 11.68 17.16
C TYR A 177 -3.97 13.21 17.04
N SER A 178 -4.59 13.71 15.97
CA SER A 178 -4.60 15.14 15.64
C SER A 178 -5.47 15.99 16.56
N VAL A 179 -6.50 15.41 17.18
CA VAL A 179 -7.45 16.13 18.05
C VAL A 179 -7.28 15.81 19.54
N ALA A 180 -6.35 14.91 19.88
CA ALA A 180 -6.12 14.50 21.26
C ALA A 180 -5.67 15.67 22.14
N THR A 181 -6.27 15.76 23.33
CA THR A 181 -5.88 16.73 24.35
C THR A 181 -5.57 16.06 25.67
N VAL A 182 -4.69 16.67 26.45
CA VAL A 182 -4.38 16.26 27.83
C VAL A 182 -4.87 17.34 28.78
N CYS A 183 -5.73 16.98 29.72
CA CYS A 183 -6.38 17.94 30.61
C CYS A 183 -5.79 17.89 32.02
N HIS A 184 -5.63 19.07 32.64
CA HIS A 184 -5.39 19.14 34.08
C HIS A 184 -6.65 18.71 34.86
N PRO A 185 -6.51 18.11 36.06
CA PRO A 185 -7.64 17.59 36.84
C PRO A 185 -8.78 18.59 37.12
N ASN A 186 -8.53 19.89 37.09
CA ASN A 186 -9.52 20.97 37.23
C ASN A 186 -9.17 22.20 36.38
N GLY A 187 -8.62 21.99 35.17
CA GLY A 187 -8.04 23.08 34.39
C GLY A 187 -8.26 22.96 32.90
N SER A 188 -7.45 23.69 32.15
CA SER A 188 -7.46 23.67 30.69
C SER A 188 -6.94 22.34 30.15
N CYS A 189 -7.41 22.00 28.94
CA CYS A 189 -6.88 20.91 28.13
C CYS A 189 -5.85 21.47 27.14
N LEU A 190 -4.73 20.77 27.03
CA LEU A 190 -3.59 21.16 26.20
C LEU A 190 -3.53 20.27 24.97
N GLN A 191 -3.36 20.89 23.80
CA GLN A 191 -3.07 20.20 22.54
C GLN A 191 -1.59 19.81 22.47
N LEU A 192 -1.27 18.78 21.68
CA LEU A 192 0.12 18.37 21.46
C LEU A 192 0.97 19.53 20.90
N GLU A 193 0.50 20.16 19.83
CA GLU A 193 1.11 21.33 19.22
C GLU A 193 0.17 22.55 19.38
N PRO A 194 0.68 23.72 19.79
CA PRO A 194 2.02 23.98 20.32
C PRO A 194 2.18 23.53 21.78
N ALA A 195 1.10 23.47 22.57
CA ALA A 195 1.15 23.57 24.03
C ALA A 195 2.03 22.53 24.73
N LEU A 196 1.78 21.22 24.54
CA LEU A 196 2.54 20.18 25.23
C LEU A 196 4.01 20.15 24.78
N LYS A 197 4.30 20.45 23.51
CA LYS A 197 5.69 20.53 23.02
C LYS A 197 6.47 21.69 23.62
N PHE A 198 5.85 22.83 23.89
CA PHE A 198 6.54 23.98 24.49
C PHE A 198 6.50 23.98 26.03
N SER A 199 5.60 23.23 26.68
CA SER A 199 5.61 23.08 28.14
C SER A 199 6.79 22.26 28.69
N GLU A 200 7.50 21.55 27.82
CA GLU A 200 8.73 20.81 28.16
C GLU A 200 10.00 21.67 28.08
N LEU A 201 9.92 22.93 27.58
CA LEU A 201 11.04 23.85 27.65
C LEU A 201 11.20 24.35 29.09
N PRO A 202 12.40 24.24 29.69
CA PRO A 202 12.58 24.68 31.07
C PRO A 202 12.26 26.17 31.18
N LEU A 203 11.44 26.51 32.18
CA LEU A 203 11.29 27.84 32.76
C LEU A 203 12.68 28.32 33.23
N GLN A 204 13.53 28.77 32.31
CA GLN A 204 14.72 29.56 32.60
C GLN A 204 14.49 30.97 32.08
N ALA A 205 13.57 31.67 32.74
CA ALA A 205 13.47 33.12 32.66
C ALA A 205 12.94 33.68 34.00
N GLU A 206 13.57 33.28 35.10
CA GLU A 206 13.59 34.07 36.34
C GLU A 206 15.05 34.17 36.83
N VAL A 207 15.86 35.03 36.18
CA VAL A 207 17.13 35.61 36.68
C VAL A 207 17.41 36.78 35.71
N SER A 208 17.53 38.08 36.03
CA SER A 208 17.65 38.92 37.23
C SER A 208 16.96 40.26 36.95
#